data_AF-A0A1C5S009-F1
#
_entry.id   AF-A0A1C5S009-F1
#
_cell.length_a   1.000
_cell.length_b   1.000
_cell.length_c   1.000
_cell.angle_alpha   90.00
_cell.angle_beta   90.00
_cell.angle_gamma   90.00
#
_symmetry.space_group_name_H-M   'P 1'
#
loop_
_entity.id
_entity.type
_entity.pdbx_description
1 polymer ?
#
loop_
_entity_poly.entity_id
_entity_poly.type
_entity_poly.pdbx_seq_one_letter_code
_entity_poly.pdbx_strand_id
1 'polypeptide(L)'
;MKNLIFRFRKRKKVKPYKVDTSQKGFEYVGIKLSDEQFQDMCNLNLLWANDRKDIPVFNMLVLMKVLGLLPSEMMRDNESDDSGDDIYERKFGKIRR
;
A
#
# COMPACT_ATOMS: atom_id res chain seq x y z
N MET A 1 13.46 -50.45 -33.24
CA MET A 1 12.93 -49.78 -32.04
C MET A 1 13.99 -48.83 -31.49
N LYS A 2 13.74 -47.53 -31.42
CA LYS A 2 14.65 -46.57 -30.78
C LYS A 2 13.91 -45.94 -29.60
N ASN A 3 14.35 -46.26 -28.38
CA ASN A 3 13.78 -45.73 -27.14
C ASN A 3 14.21 -44.27 -26.96
N LEU A 4 13.25 -43.34 -26.99
CA LEU A 4 13.49 -41.94 -26.71
C LEU A 4 13.22 -41.67 -25.22
N ILE A 5 14.29 -41.55 -24.43
CA ILE A 5 14.20 -41.23 -23.00
C ILE A 5 14.03 -39.71 -22.84
N PHE A 6 12.82 -39.26 -22.54
CA PHE A 6 12.55 -37.86 -22.16
C PHE A 6 13.04 -37.61 -20.73
N ARG A 7 14.22 -36.99 -20.59
CA ARG A 7 14.68 -36.45 -19.30
C ARG A 7 13.94 -35.13 -18.99
N PHE A 8 12.89 -35.21 -18.17
CA PHE A 8 12.27 -34.02 -17.59
C PHE A 8 13.24 -33.33 -16.62
N ARG A 9 13.87 -32.24 -17.09
CA ARG A 9 14.66 -31.35 -16.25
C ARG A 9 13.69 -30.56 -15.36
N LYS A 10 13.53 -30.97 -14.08
CA LYS A 10 12.73 -30.23 -13.09
C LYS A 10 13.19 -28.77 -13.06
N ARG A 11 12.36 -27.83 -13.50
CA ARG A 11 12.62 -26.40 -13.36
C ARG A 11 12.70 -26.09 -11.86
N LYS A 12 13.84 -25.55 -11.40
CA LYS A 12 13.97 -25.06 -10.01
C LYS A 12 12.91 -23.97 -9.82
N LYS A 13 11.95 -24.20 -8.93
CA LYS A 13 11.00 -23.16 -8.51
C LYS A 13 11.81 -22.05 -7.81
N VAL A 14 11.95 -20.91 -8.47
CA VAL A 14 12.53 -19.71 -7.84
C VAL A 14 11.61 -19.35 -6.69
N LYS A 15 12.14 -19.31 -5.46
CA LYS A 15 11.34 -18.86 -4.32
C LYS A 15 10.91 -17.41 -4.59
N PRO A 16 9.64 -17.05 -4.37
CA PRO A 16 9.22 -15.67 -4.50
C PRO A 16 10.07 -14.80 -3.58
N TYR A 17 10.64 -13.74 -4.14
CA TYR A 17 11.35 -12.73 -3.37
C TYR A 17 10.38 -12.13 -2.36
N LYS A 18 10.69 -12.22 -1.07
CA LYS A 18 9.91 -11.61 0.01
C LYS A 18 10.69 -10.41 0.53
N VAL A 19 10.03 -9.26 0.53
CA VAL A 19 10.56 -8.05 1.17
C VAL A 19 10.47 -8.26 2.69
N ASP A 20 11.55 -7.94 3.40
CA ASP A 20 11.53 -7.91 4.87
C ASP A 20 10.76 -6.68 5.34
N THR A 21 9.59 -6.92 5.92
CA THR A 21 8.70 -5.87 6.45
C THR A 21 8.74 -5.77 7.97
N SER A 22 9.78 -6.33 8.61
CA SER A 22 10.03 -6.10 10.03
C SER A 22 10.54 -4.67 10.27
N GLN A 23 10.47 -4.19 11.51
CA GLN A 23 11.01 -2.88 11.88
C GLN A 23 12.51 -2.76 11.53
N LYS A 24 13.28 -3.83 11.70
CA LYS A 24 14.69 -3.90 11.28
C LYS A 24 14.86 -3.86 9.76
N GLY A 25 13.94 -4.48 9.02
CA GLY A 25 13.90 -4.40 7.56
C GLY A 25 13.68 -2.96 7.07
N PHE A 26 12.80 -2.21 7.73
CA PHE A 26 12.63 -0.77 7.47
C PHE A 26 13.88 0.03 7.83
N GLU A 27 14.48 -0.22 8.99
CA GLU A 27 15.71 0.48 9.41
C GLU A 27 16.86 0.23 8.42
N TYR A 28 16.98 -0.99 7.89
CA TYR A 28 17.98 -1.36 6.90
C TYR A 28 17.88 -0.53 5.60
N VAL A 29 16.67 -0.13 5.19
CA VAL A 29 16.46 0.75 4.02
C VAL A 29 16.46 2.23 4.38
N GLY A 30 16.88 2.60 5.59
CA GLY A 30 17.00 3.98 6.05
C GLY A 30 15.72 4.58 6.63
N ILE A 31 14.70 3.75 6.93
CA ILE A 31 13.43 4.20 7.51
C ILE A 31 13.39 3.77 8.97
N LYS A 32 13.59 4.73 9.88
CA LYS A 32 13.50 4.47 11.32
C LYS A 32 12.11 4.82 11.84
N LEU A 33 11.35 3.80 12.22
CA LEU A 33 10.01 3.95 12.82
C LEU A 33 10.10 3.84 14.34
N SER A 34 9.36 4.67 15.07
CA SER A 34 9.08 4.41 16.48
C SER A 34 8.24 3.13 16.63
N ASP A 35 8.22 2.57 17.84
CA ASP A 35 7.42 1.36 18.11
C ASP A 35 5.93 1.62 17.87
N GLU A 36 5.44 2.80 18.21
CA GLU A 36 4.06 3.23 17.97
C GLU A 36 3.75 3.32 16.46
N GLN A 37 4.62 4.00 15.70
CA GLN A 37 4.47 4.09 14.24
C GLN A 37 4.51 2.71 13.57
N PHE A 38 5.41 1.83 14.01
CA PHE A 38 5.49 0.47 13.48
C PHE A 38 4.24 -0.36 13.82
N GLN A 39 3.70 -0.22 15.03
CA GLN A 39 2.46 -0.88 15.43
C GLN A 39 1.27 -0.39 14.61
N ASP A 40 1.19 0.92 14.37
CA ASP A 40 0.16 1.52 13.52
C ASP A 40 0.24 1.02 12.07
N MET A 41 1.44 0.90 11.51
CA MET A 41 1.66 0.29 10.20
C MET A 41 1.13 -1.15 10.13
N CYS A 42 1.39 -1.95 11.17
CA CYS A 42 0.90 -3.32 11.26
C CYS A 42 -0.64 -3.36 11.29
N ASN A 43 -1.26 -2.50 12.09
CA ASN A 43 -2.72 -2.40 12.21
C ASN A 43 -3.37 -2.01 10.87
N LEU A 44 -2.80 -1.01 10.17
CA LEU A 44 -3.25 -0.58 8.85
C LEU A 44 -3.11 -1.69 7.81
N ASN A 45 -2.00 -2.41 7.80
CA ASN A 45 -1.78 -3.51 6.87
C ASN A 45 -2.81 -4.65 7.08
N LEU A 46 -3.15 -4.96 8.34
CA LEU A 46 -4.22 -5.91 8.66
C LEU A 46 -5.60 -5.46 8.14
N LEU A 47 -5.93 -4.18 8.32
CA LEU A 47 -7.17 -3.59 7.82
C LEU A 47 -7.25 -3.66 6.28
N TRP A 48 -6.14 -3.37 5.59
CA TRP A 48 -6.08 -3.39 4.13
C TRP A 48 -6.10 -4.80 3.56
N ALA A 49 -5.52 -5.77 4.26
CA ALA A 49 -5.47 -7.16 3.83
C ALA A 49 -6.85 -7.87 3.83
N ASN A 50 -7.86 -7.29 4.47
CA ASN A 50 -9.21 -7.86 4.52
C ASN A 50 -10.17 -7.14 3.58
N ASP A 51 -10.40 -5.83 3.78
CA ASP A 51 -11.56 -5.16 3.17
C ASP A 51 -11.23 -4.00 2.22
N ARG A 52 -9.97 -3.54 2.14
CA ARG A 52 -9.62 -2.26 1.48
C ARG A 52 -8.47 -2.34 0.47
N LYS A 53 -8.25 -3.51 -0.14
CA LYS A 53 -7.14 -3.73 -1.11
C LYS A 53 -7.22 -2.81 -2.33
N ASP A 54 -8.45 -2.49 -2.76
CA ASP A 54 -8.68 -1.83 -4.05
C ASP A 54 -8.79 -0.31 -3.94
N ILE A 55 -8.46 0.28 -2.79
CA ILE A 55 -8.50 1.74 -2.57
C ILE A 55 -7.12 2.29 -2.17
N PRO A 56 -6.10 2.15 -3.04
CA PRO A 56 -4.72 2.48 -2.72
C PRO A 56 -4.53 3.96 -2.34
N VAL A 57 -5.28 4.87 -2.97
CA VAL A 57 -5.21 6.31 -2.69
C VAL A 57 -5.69 6.62 -1.27
N PHE A 58 -6.81 6.03 -0.86
CA PHE A 58 -7.34 6.19 0.49
C PHE A 58 -6.37 5.62 1.53
N ASN A 59 -5.81 4.44 1.26
CA ASN A 59 -4.85 3.79 2.16
C ASN A 59 -3.59 4.65 2.35
N MET A 60 -3.08 5.26 1.26
CA MET A 60 -1.96 6.21 1.33
C MET A 60 -2.31 7.46 2.16
N LEU A 61 -3.51 8.03 2.00
CA LEU A 61 -3.93 9.20 2.78
C LEU A 61 -4.08 8.89 4.28
N VAL A 62 -4.67 7.74 4.63
CA VAL A 62 -4.76 7.30 6.04
C VAL A 62 -3.38 7.07 6.63
N LEU A 63 -2.48 6.44 5.86
CA LEU A 63 -1.10 6.25 6.29
C LEU A 63 -0.39 7.58 6.56
N MET A 64 -0.48 8.52 5.62
CA MET A 64 0.10 9.85 5.79
C MET A 64 -0.50 10.58 7.00
N LYS A 65 -1.80 10.40 7.28
CA LYS A 65 -2.46 10.96 8.47
C LYS A 65 -1.83 10.42 9.75
N VAL A 66 -1.70 9.10 9.84
CA VAL A 66 -1.19 8.40 11.04
C VAL A 66 0.27 8.75 11.30
N LEU A 67 1.08 8.90 10.26
CA LEU A 67 2.48 9.31 10.38
C LEU A 67 2.65 10.83 10.60
N GLY A 68 1.58 11.62 10.65
CA GLY A 68 1.66 13.08 10.79
C GLY A 68 2.27 13.78 9.57
N LEU A 69 2.19 13.15 8.39
CA LEU A 69 2.74 13.66 7.11
C LEU A 69 1.69 14.40 6.27
N LEU A 70 0.42 14.38 6.67
CA LEU A 70 -0.60 15.20 6.02
C LEU A 70 -0.47 16.67 6.45
N PRO A 71 -0.54 17.62 5.50
CA PRO A 71 -0.66 19.04 5.82
C PRO A 71 -1.85 19.31 6.73
N SER A 72 -1.72 20.27 7.64
CA SER A 72 -2.77 20.67 8.57
C SER A 72 -4.06 21.10 7.87
N GLU A 73 -3.96 21.71 6.69
CA GLU A 73 -5.10 22.16 5.87
C GLU A 73 -5.90 20.99 5.29
N MET A 74 -5.30 19.79 5.20
CA MET A 74 -6.01 18.56 4.80
C MET A 74 -6.67 17.84 5.97
N MET A 75 -6.39 18.27 7.20
CA MET A 75 -7.09 17.79 8.39
C MET A 75 -8.38 18.57 8.51
N ARG A 76 -9.52 17.89 8.41
CA ARG A 76 -10.80 18.52 8.74
C ARG A 76 -10.91 18.62 10.26
N ASP A 77 -11.12 19.82 10.78
CA ASP A 77 -11.89 19.99 12.00
C ASP A 77 -13.29 19.43 11.72
N ASN A 78 -13.95 18.80 12.70
CA ASN A 78 -15.15 17.98 12.50
C ASN A 78 -16.41 18.73 12.01
N GLU A 79 -16.29 19.93 11.44
CA GLU A 79 -17.39 20.75 10.95
C GLU A 79 -17.20 21.12 9.48
N SER A 80 -17.93 20.43 8.60
CA SER A 80 -18.60 20.93 7.38
C SER A 80 -18.74 19.80 6.38
N ASP A 81 -19.95 19.59 5.89
CA ASP A 81 -20.28 18.67 4.82
C ASP A 81 -20.36 19.50 3.53
N ASP A 82 -19.60 19.14 2.50
CA ASP A 82 -19.73 19.79 1.19
C ASP A 82 -19.45 18.78 0.08
N SER A 83 -20.38 18.71 -0.87
CA SER A 83 -20.49 17.65 -1.88
C SER A 83 -19.47 17.83 -3.00
N GLY A 84 -18.59 16.84 -3.18
CA GLY A 84 -17.36 16.95 -3.96
C GLY A 84 -17.42 16.65 -5.46
N ASP A 85 -18.59 16.60 -6.09
CA ASP A 85 -18.70 16.16 -7.50
C ASP A 85 -18.10 17.16 -8.51
N ASP A 86 -18.02 18.45 -8.19
CA ASP A 86 -17.52 19.49 -9.11
C ASP A 86 -15.97 19.68 -9.06
N ILE A 87 -15.29 19.05 -8.10
CA ILE A 87 -13.86 19.25 -7.84
C ILE A 87 -13.00 18.38 -8.78
N TYR A 88 -13.45 17.18 -9.11
CA TYR A 88 -12.65 16.20 -9.86
C TYR A 88 -12.45 16.61 -11.32
N GLU A 89 -13.49 17.08 -12.01
CA GLU A 89 -13.37 17.56 -13.39
C GLU A 89 -12.49 18.80 -13.50
N ARG A 90 -12.54 19.69 -12.50
CA ARG A 90 -11.73 20.91 -12.45
C ARG A 90 -10.24 20.61 -12.26
N LYS A 91 -9.90 19.55 -11.53
CA LYS A 91 -8.51 19.22 -11.17
C LYS A 91 -7.83 18.29 -12.17
N PHE A 92 -8.58 17.39 -12.80
CA PHE A 92 -8.01 16.33 -13.64
C PHE A 92 -8.53 16.34 -15.09
N GLY A 93 -9.41 17.28 -15.45
CA GLY A 93 -10.02 17.37 -16.78
C GLY A 93 -11.14 16.35 -16.99
N LYS A 94 -11.93 16.55 -18.06
CA LYS A 94 -13.09 15.70 -18.38
C LYS A 94 -12.65 14.27 -18.71
N ILE A 95 -13.14 13.30 -17.94
CA ILE A 95 -12.99 11.88 -18.28
C ILE A 95 -13.97 11.58 -19.42
N ARG A 96 -13.46 11.41 -20.64
CA ARG A 96 -14.28 10.93 -21.76
C ARG A 96 -14.46 9.41 -21.60
N ARG A 97 -15.71 8.98 -21.43
CA ARG A 97 -16.11 7.57 -21.58
C ARG A 97 -16.15 7.17 -23.04
#